data_AF-A0A1I4FXC3-F1
#
_entry.id   AF-A0A1I4FXC3-F1
#
_cell.length_a   1.000
_cell.length_b   1.000
_cell.length_c   1.000
_cell.angle_alpha   90.00
_cell.angle_beta   90.00
_cell.angle_gamma   90.00
#
_symmetry.space_group_name_H-M   'P 1'
#
loop_
_entity.id
_entity.type
_entity.pdbx_description
1 polymer ?
#
loop_
_entity_poly.entity_id
_entity_poly.type
_entity_poly.pdbx_seq_one_letter_code
_entity_poly.pdbx_strand_id
1 'polypeptide(L)'
;MRIIKNISDLRTLKKDEALEKEYLDLIKRYFNQLHKALGDGCIVEEFSLKNHGYIVVLEAEDNLSGELMGNVGLNPEGGIYVSWPEFVEEINLDSIVVYKINILYTNDFMMSFYIKKGINKKLEKWLDDKVDIDKYDGEIDINNDEEVPF
;
A
#
# COMPACT_ATOMS: atom_id res chain seq x y z
N MET A 1 3.91 -11.18 3.13
CA MET A 1 3.29 -10.32 2.09
C MET A 1 1.81 -10.62 1.98
N ARG A 2 0.99 -9.57 1.92
CA ARG A 2 -0.48 -9.67 1.81
C ARG A 2 -0.97 -8.82 0.65
N ILE A 3 -1.77 -9.40 -0.24
CA ILE A 3 -2.30 -8.72 -1.42
C ILE A 3 -3.80 -8.50 -1.21
N ILE A 4 -4.22 -7.25 -1.21
CA ILE A 4 -5.63 -6.86 -1.10
C ILE A 4 -6.16 -6.56 -2.49
N LYS A 5 -7.19 -7.31 -2.89
CA LYS A 5 -7.87 -7.17 -4.18
C LYS A 5 -9.31 -6.72 -4.00
N ASN A 6 -9.95 -7.07 -2.90
CA ASN A 6 -11.35 -6.75 -2.61
C ASN A 6 -11.62 -6.65 -1.10
N ILE A 7 -12.84 -6.28 -0.75
CA ILE A 7 -13.25 -6.11 0.65
C ILE A 7 -13.17 -7.40 1.50
N SER A 8 -13.26 -8.57 0.88
CA SER A 8 -13.13 -9.85 1.60
C SER A 8 -11.70 -10.10 2.08
N ASP A 9 -10.70 -9.62 1.36
CA ASP A 9 -9.30 -9.67 1.79
C ASP A 9 -9.12 -8.82 3.05
N LEU A 10 -9.69 -7.61 3.08
CA LEU A 10 -9.69 -6.73 4.26
C LEU A 10 -10.42 -7.34 5.46
N ARG A 11 -11.55 -8.01 5.23
CA ARG A 11 -12.30 -8.73 6.28
C ARG A 11 -11.45 -9.88 6.85
N THR A 12 -10.68 -10.57 6.01
CA THR A 12 -9.76 -11.64 6.43
C THR A 12 -8.62 -11.08 7.26
N LEU A 13 -7.97 -9.99 6.81
CA LEU A 13 -6.93 -9.30 7.58
C LEU A 13 -7.41 -8.85 8.97
N LYS A 14 -8.64 -8.35 9.04
CA LYS A 14 -9.26 -7.95 10.31
C LYS A 14 -9.47 -9.15 11.24
N LYS A 15 -9.99 -10.25 10.70
CA LYS A 15 -10.31 -11.45 11.47
C LYS A 15 -9.06 -12.12 12.03
N ASP A 16 -7.99 -12.12 11.26
CA ASP A 16 -6.73 -12.77 11.62
C ASP A 16 -5.86 -11.89 12.54
N GLU A 17 -6.31 -10.68 12.89
CA GLU A 17 -5.54 -9.68 13.65
C GLU A 17 -4.12 -9.48 13.07
N ALA A 18 -4.05 -9.53 11.74
CA ALA A 18 -2.79 -9.61 11.00
C ALA A 18 -1.96 -8.33 11.05
N LEU A 19 -2.59 -7.18 11.36
CA LEU A 19 -2.00 -5.85 11.37
C LEU A 19 -2.51 -5.11 12.61
N GLU A 20 -1.72 -4.14 13.10
CA GLU A 20 -2.19 -3.21 14.10
C GLU A 20 -3.43 -2.45 13.59
N LYS A 21 -4.35 -2.10 14.51
CA LYS A 21 -5.64 -1.51 14.14
C LYS A 21 -5.50 -0.27 13.28
N GLU A 22 -4.62 0.66 13.66
CA GLU A 22 -4.36 1.91 12.92
C GLU A 22 -3.84 1.64 11.50
N TYR A 23 -2.99 0.63 11.33
CA TYR A 23 -2.46 0.27 10.02
C TYR A 23 -3.55 -0.34 9.13
N LEU A 24 -4.34 -1.27 9.68
CA LEU A 24 -5.46 -1.85 8.95
C LEU A 24 -6.50 -0.80 8.56
N ASP A 25 -6.75 0.19 9.42
CA ASP A 25 -7.70 1.25 9.15
C ASP A 25 -7.19 2.22 8.06
N LEU A 26 -5.89 2.51 8.00
CA LEU A 26 -5.25 3.21 6.87
C LEU A 26 -5.52 2.47 5.55
N ILE A 27 -5.24 1.16 5.50
CA ILE A 27 -5.42 0.36 4.27
C ILE A 27 -6.90 0.33 3.83
N LYS A 28 -7.84 0.21 4.76
CA LYS A 28 -9.28 0.24 4.45
C LYS A 28 -9.72 1.58 3.88
N ARG A 29 -9.22 2.70 4.42
CA ARG A 29 -9.56 4.03 3.91
C ARG A 29 -9.09 4.21 2.48
N TYR A 30 -7.84 3.83 2.21
CA TYR A 30 -7.31 3.89 0.86
C TYR A 30 -8.11 3.01 -0.11
N PHE A 31 -8.48 1.78 0.31
CA PHE A 31 -9.38 0.94 -0.49
C PHE A 31 -10.74 1.60 -0.77
N ASN A 32 -11.33 2.27 0.23
CA ASN A 32 -12.61 2.97 0.07
C ASN A 32 -12.47 4.20 -0.83
N GLN A 33 -11.35 4.91 -0.81
CA GLN A 33 -11.08 6.00 -1.77
C GLN A 33 -10.99 5.46 -3.20
N LEU A 34 -10.26 4.37 -3.40
CA LEU A 34 -10.18 3.70 -4.70
C LEU A 34 -11.58 3.24 -5.15
N HIS A 35 -12.41 2.74 -4.24
CA HIS A 35 -13.81 2.41 -4.55
C HIS A 35 -14.62 3.64 -4.95
N LYS A 36 -14.53 4.75 -4.21
CA LYS A 36 -15.21 6.01 -4.55
C LYS A 36 -14.75 6.56 -5.91
N ALA A 37 -13.46 6.46 -6.22
CA ALA A 37 -12.87 7.02 -7.44
C ALA A 37 -13.05 6.12 -8.68
N LEU A 38 -12.92 4.80 -8.53
CA LEU A 38 -12.83 3.83 -9.63
C LEU A 38 -14.02 2.88 -9.71
N GLY A 39 -14.86 2.82 -8.68
CA GLY A 39 -15.93 1.84 -8.56
C GLY A 39 -17.14 2.08 -9.46
N ASP A 40 -17.22 3.21 -10.16
CA ASP A 40 -18.31 3.55 -11.10
C ASP A 40 -19.72 3.29 -10.52
N GLY A 41 -19.90 3.61 -9.23
CA GLY A 41 -21.16 3.45 -8.51
C GLY A 41 -21.53 2.02 -8.11
N CYS A 42 -20.68 1.01 -8.35
CA CYS A 42 -20.91 -0.34 -7.83
C CYS A 42 -20.87 -0.36 -6.30
N ILE A 43 -21.47 -1.38 -5.68
CA ILE A 43 -21.36 -1.57 -4.23
C ILE A 43 -19.97 -2.10 -3.85
N VAL A 44 -19.52 -1.84 -2.62
CA VAL A 44 -18.17 -2.20 -2.17
C VAL A 44 -17.90 -3.71 -2.20
N GLU A 45 -18.94 -4.54 -2.08
CA GLU A 45 -18.87 -6.00 -2.21
C GLU A 45 -18.52 -6.47 -3.64
N GLU A 46 -18.86 -5.69 -4.66
CA GLU A 46 -18.60 -5.99 -6.07
C GLU A 46 -17.30 -5.34 -6.56
N PHE A 47 -16.82 -4.31 -5.86
CA PHE A 47 -15.60 -3.61 -6.22
C PHE A 47 -14.35 -4.49 -6.05
N SER A 48 -13.47 -4.41 -7.05
CA SER A 48 -12.25 -5.21 -7.11
C SER A 48 -11.12 -4.47 -7.82
N LEU A 49 -9.94 -4.51 -7.22
CA LEU A 49 -8.72 -3.90 -7.72
C LEU A 49 -8.01 -4.69 -8.83
N LYS A 50 -8.56 -5.84 -9.25
CA LYS A 50 -8.00 -6.70 -10.32
C LYS A 50 -7.63 -5.96 -11.61
N ASN A 51 -8.35 -4.89 -11.94
CA ASN A 51 -8.12 -4.12 -13.16
C ASN A 51 -7.54 -2.72 -12.89
N HIS A 52 -7.21 -2.40 -11.64
CA HIS A 52 -6.81 -1.04 -11.22
C HIS A 52 -5.44 -1.00 -10.53
N GLY A 53 -4.91 -2.17 -10.14
CA GLY A 53 -3.70 -2.29 -9.35
C GLY A 53 -4.02 -2.58 -7.90
N TYR A 54 -3.30 -3.56 -7.33
CA TYR A 54 -3.56 -4.07 -5.99
C TYR A 54 -2.90 -3.21 -4.91
N ILE A 55 -3.46 -3.30 -3.71
CA ILE A 55 -2.76 -2.85 -2.51
C ILE A 55 -1.94 -4.04 -1.99
N VAL A 56 -0.67 -3.82 -1.69
CA VAL A 56 0.26 -4.84 -1.20
C VAL A 56 0.82 -4.39 0.14
N VAL A 57 0.61 -5.19 1.19
CA VAL A 57 1.22 -4.96 2.51
C VAL A 57 2.44 -5.87 2.64
N LEU A 58 3.59 -5.25 2.85
CA LEU A 58 4.89 -5.89 3.01
C LEU A 58 5.22 -6.02 4.50
N GLU A 59 5.72 -7.19 4.86
CA GLU A 59 6.13 -7.58 6.21
C GLU A 59 7.67 -7.72 6.27
N ALA A 60 8.25 -7.76 7.48
CA ALA A 60 9.71 -7.73 7.66
C ALA A 60 10.45 -8.88 6.96
N GLU A 61 9.83 -10.05 6.90
CA GLU A 61 10.39 -11.26 6.29
C GLU A 61 10.19 -11.33 4.76
N ASP A 62 9.51 -10.35 4.16
CA ASP A 62 9.29 -10.34 2.72
C ASP A 62 10.57 -10.00 1.96
N ASN A 63 10.91 -10.84 1.00
CA ASN A 63 12.02 -10.57 0.11
C ASN A 63 11.60 -9.54 -0.96
N LEU A 64 12.00 -8.28 -0.76
CA LEU A 64 11.69 -7.16 -1.66
C LEU A 64 12.54 -7.15 -2.95
N SER A 65 13.37 -8.17 -3.13
CA SER A 65 14.10 -8.49 -4.35
C SER A 65 13.79 -9.94 -4.73
N GLY A 66 13.78 -10.31 -6.00
CA GLY A 66 13.58 -11.70 -6.38
C GLY A 66 12.19 -12.04 -6.90
N GLU A 67 12.00 -13.32 -7.22
CA GLU A 67 10.84 -13.85 -7.95
C GLU A 67 9.49 -13.61 -7.26
N LEU A 68 9.45 -13.51 -5.92
CA LEU A 68 8.21 -13.24 -5.20
C LEU A 68 7.62 -11.87 -5.57
N MET A 69 8.47 -10.90 -5.89
CA MET A 69 8.04 -9.59 -6.39
C MET A 69 7.49 -9.68 -7.82
N GLY A 70 7.88 -10.70 -8.59
CA GLY A 70 7.26 -11.03 -9.87
C GLY A 70 5.77 -11.37 -9.76
N ASN A 71 5.33 -11.96 -8.64
CA ASN A 71 3.90 -12.26 -8.41
C ASN A 71 3.02 -11.01 -8.26
N VAL A 72 3.64 -9.88 -7.93
CA VAL A 72 2.98 -8.57 -7.88
C VAL A 72 3.36 -7.71 -9.09
N GLY A 73 4.00 -8.28 -10.12
CA GLY A 73 4.31 -7.65 -11.40
C GLY A 73 5.58 -6.78 -11.42
N LEU A 74 6.41 -6.82 -10.37
CA LEU A 74 7.71 -6.15 -10.37
C LEU A 74 8.77 -6.99 -11.09
N ASN A 75 9.89 -6.37 -11.43
CA ASN A 75 11.03 -7.06 -12.02
C ASN A 75 11.53 -8.17 -11.07
N PRO A 76 11.59 -9.45 -11.50
CA PRO A 76 11.96 -10.55 -10.63
C PRO A 76 13.45 -10.56 -10.24
N GLU A 77 14.34 -9.86 -10.96
CA GLU A 77 15.78 -9.81 -10.63
C GLU A 77 16.10 -8.73 -9.59
N GLY A 78 15.31 -7.65 -9.54
CA GLY A 78 15.60 -6.50 -8.67
C GLY A 78 14.45 -6.04 -7.76
N GLY A 79 13.23 -6.52 -7.99
CA GLY A 79 12.03 -6.20 -7.24
C GLY A 79 11.77 -4.69 -7.17
N ILE A 80 11.49 -4.21 -5.96
CA ILE A 80 11.22 -2.79 -5.70
C ILE A 80 12.45 -1.91 -5.90
N TYR A 81 13.66 -2.47 -5.77
CA TYR A 81 14.90 -1.69 -5.80
C TYR A 81 15.31 -1.21 -7.20
N VAL A 82 14.71 -1.81 -8.24
CA VAL A 82 14.93 -1.45 -9.65
C VAL A 82 13.69 -0.88 -10.31
N SER A 83 12.60 -0.72 -9.56
CA SER A 83 11.43 0.02 -10.02
C SER A 83 11.65 1.52 -9.88
N TRP A 84 10.80 2.28 -10.54
CA TRP A 84 10.78 3.74 -10.43
C TRP A 84 9.44 4.13 -9.80
N PRO A 85 9.39 4.42 -8.49
CA PRO A 85 8.16 4.90 -7.87
C PRO A 85 7.73 6.23 -8.47
N GLU A 86 6.45 6.37 -8.75
CA GLU A 86 5.83 7.63 -9.10
C GLU A 86 5.72 8.53 -7.87
N PHE A 87 5.42 7.92 -6.73
CA PHE A 87 5.20 8.64 -5.48
C PHE A 87 5.54 7.79 -4.27
N VAL A 88 6.15 8.41 -3.27
CA VAL A 88 6.42 7.79 -1.97
C VAL A 88 6.02 8.73 -0.85
N GLU A 89 5.26 8.18 0.08
CA GLU A 89 4.76 8.90 1.25
C GLU A 89 5.22 8.24 2.53
N GLU A 90 5.60 9.07 3.50
CA GLU A 90 5.76 8.69 4.90
C GLU A 90 4.53 9.13 5.68
N ILE A 91 3.75 8.15 6.15
CA ILE A 91 2.49 8.36 6.87
C ILE A 91 2.74 8.09 8.34
N ASN A 92 2.64 9.15 9.15
CA ASN A 92 2.75 9.06 10.60
C ASN A 92 1.39 8.69 11.20
N LEU A 93 1.31 7.52 11.85
CA LEU A 93 0.16 7.09 12.66
C LEU A 93 0.48 7.27 14.14
N ASP A 94 -0.48 7.01 15.03
CA ASP A 94 -0.35 7.25 16.47
C ASP A 94 0.86 6.52 17.07
N SER A 95 1.08 5.26 16.68
CA SER A 95 2.16 4.43 17.25
C SER A 95 3.15 3.87 16.25
N ILE A 96 2.90 4.03 14.95
CA ILE A 96 3.77 3.53 13.87
C ILE A 96 3.94 4.56 12.76
N VAL A 97 5.00 4.39 11.98
CA VAL A 97 5.20 5.12 10.73
C VAL A 97 5.17 4.12 9.60
N VAL A 98 4.46 4.44 8.51
CA VAL A 98 4.26 3.57 7.36
C VAL A 98 4.72 4.29 6.10
N TYR A 99 5.52 3.62 5.28
CA TYR A 99 5.77 4.05 3.91
C TYR A 99 4.68 3.52 2.99
N LYS A 100 4.14 4.39 2.15
CA LYS A 100 3.35 4.02 0.98
C LYS A 100 4.16 4.34 -0.27
N ILE A 101 4.33 3.35 -1.13
CA ILE A 101 5.12 3.44 -2.36
C ILE A 101 4.18 3.10 -3.51
N ASN A 102 3.91 4.05 -4.38
CA ASN A 102 3.10 3.85 -5.57
C ASN A 102 3.99 3.61 -6.78
N ILE A 103 3.69 2.55 -7.53
CA ILE A 103 4.39 2.17 -8.76
C ILE A 103 3.36 1.96 -9.87
N LEU A 104 3.48 2.71 -10.96
CA LEU A 104 2.63 2.68 -12.13
C LEU A 104 3.17 1.65 -13.12
N TYR A 105 2.38 0.63 -13.41
CA TYR A 105 2.76 -0.41 -14.38
C TYR A 105 2.29 -0.07 -15.78
N THR A 106 1.10 0.51 -15.87
CA THR A 106 0.48 1.02 -17.10
C THR A 106 -0.29 2.29 -16.76
N ASN A 107 -0.76 3.00 -17.78
CA ASN A 107 -1.50 4.26 -17.60
C ASN A 107 -2.74 4.16 -16.68
N ASP A 108 -3.25 2.95 -16.45
CA ASP A 108 -4.48 2.65 -15.71
C ASP A 108 -4.27 1.60 -14.59
N PHE A 109 -3.02 1.24 -14.29
CA PHE A 109 -2.71 0.19 -13.31
C PHE A 109 -1.59 0.62 -12.37
N MET A 110 -1.96 1.07 -11.17
CA MET A 110 -1.04 1.55 -10.13
C MET A 110 -1.05 0.60 -8.93
N MET A 111 0.12 0.06 -8.61
CA MET A 111 0.31 -0.77 -7.44
C MET A 111 0.71 0.10 -6.25
N SER A 112 0.03 -0.08 -5.12
CA SER A 112 0.36 0.63 -3.88
C SER A 112 0.94 -0.34 -2.85
N PHE A 113 2.21 -0.15 -2.52
CA PHE A 113 2.94 -0.96 -1.56
C PHE A 113 3.01 -0.24 -0.22
N TYR A 114 2.64 -0.92 0.85
CA TYR A 114 2.70 -0.41 2.21
C TYR A 114 3.70 -1.21 3.04
N ILE A 115 4.54 -0.52 3.80
CA ILE A 115 5.53 -1.15 4.68
C ILE A 115 5.79 -0.30 5.91
N LYS A 116 5.87 -0.93 7.08
CA LYS A 116 6.19 -0.23 8.33
C LYS A 116 7.64 0.24 8.32
N LYS A 117 7.88 1.51 8.68
CA LYS A 117 9.22 2.06 8.85
C LYS A 117 9.95 1.34 9.99
N GLY A 118 11.25 1.16 9.83
CA GLY A 118 12.14 0.47 10.76
C GLY A 118 12.26 -1.03 10.53
N ILE A 119 11.42 -1.65 9.67
CA ILE A 119 11.44 -3.10 9.46
C ILE A 119 12.39 -3.54 8.33
N ASN A 120 12.75 -2.64 7.40
CA ASN A 120 13.65 -2.96 6.29
C ASN A 120 14.63 -1.81 6.01
N LYS A 121 15.80 -1.88 6.64
CA LYS A 121 16.87 -0.87 6.49
C LYS A 121 17.39 -0.72 5.06
N LYS A 122 17.33 -1.78 4.25
CA LYS A 122 17.79 -1.72 2.86
C LYS A 122 16.81 -0.90 2.02
N LEU A 123 15.51 -1.08 2.25
CA LEU A 123 14.48 -0.26 1.63
C LEU A 123 14.58 1.20 2.05
N GLU A 124 14.70 1.47 3.35
CA GLU A 124 14.84 2.84 3.86
C GLU A 124 16.02 3.57 3.22
N LYS A 125 17.18 2.92 3.16
CA LYS A 125 18.34 3.48 2.46
C LYS A 125 18.06 3.75 0.98
N TRP A 126 17.36 2.84 0.31
CA TRP A 126 17.01 3.02 -1.10
C TRP A 126 16.05 4.20 -1.31
N LEU A 127 15.08 4.38 -0.41
CA LEU A 127 14.17 5.53 -0.42
C LEU A 127 14.96 6.84 -0.23
N ASP A 128 15.84 6.90 0.78
CA ASP A 128 16.67 8.08 1.06
C ASP A 128 17.58 8.46 -0.13
N ASP A 129 18.13 7.46 -0.83
CA ASP A 129 19.10 7.68 -1.91
C ASP A 129 18.45 8.07 -3.25
N LYS A 130 17.15 7.79 -3.45
CA LYS A 130 16.55 7.75 -4.80
C LYS A 130 15.21 8.46 -4.94
N VAL A 131 14.52 8.78 -3.86
CA VAL A 131 13.12 9.22 -3.93
C VAL A 131 12.88 10.44 -3.05
N ASP A 132 12.19 11.44 -3.59
CA ASP A 132 11.65 12.52 -2.78
C ASP A 132 10.43 11.98 -2.02
N ILE A 133 10.53 11.98 -0.69
CA ILE A 133 9.48 11.43 0.20
C ILE A 133 8.60 12.57 0.69
N ASP A 134 7.31 12.50 0.35
CA ASP A 134 6.31 13.40 0.90
C ASP A 134 5.91 12.94 2.31
N LYS A 135 5.82 13.87 3.25
CA LYS A 135 5.47 13.58 4.63
C LYS A 135 4.03 13.95 4.88
N TYR A 136 3.27 12.99 5.41
CA TYR A 136 1.91 13.23 5.86
C TYR A 136 1.81 13.06 7.38
N ASP A 137 1.49 14.18 8.03
CA ASP A 137 1.37 14.30 9.49
C ASP A 137 -0.10 14.47 9.94
N GLY A 138 -1.08 14.19 9.07
CA GLY A 138 -2.50 14.39 9.38
C GLY A 138 -3.02 13.39 10.42
N GLU A 139 -3.85 13.87 11.37
CA GLU A 139 -4.61 12.99 12.26
C GLU A 139 -5.56 12.13 11.42
N ILE A 140 -5.38 10.82 11.47
CA ILE A 140 -6.25 9.85 10.80
C ILE A 140 -7.55 9.73 11.61
N ASP A 141 -8.43 10.73 11.55
CA ASP A 141 -9.74 10.69 12.24
C ASP A 141 -10.63 9.60 11.62
N ILE A 142 -10.94 8.58 12.41
CA ILE A 142 -11.75 7.41 12.04
C ILE A 142 -13.21 7.72 11.73
N ASN A 143 -13.69 8.92 12.04
CA ASN A 143 -15.05 9.36 11.77
C ASN A 143 -15.16 10.36 10.63
N ASN A 144 -14.03 10.83 10.09
CA ASN A 144 -14.03 11.82 9.03
C ASN A 144 -13.73 11.15 7.68
N ASP A 145 -14.51 11.50 6.66
CA ASP A 145 -14.39 11.00 5.29
C ASP A 145 -13.20 11.64 4.54
N GLU A 146 -12.27 12.26 5.27
CA GLU A 146 -11.09 12.93 4.72
C GLU A 146 -10.22 11.96 3.93
N GLU A 147 -9.76 12.45 2.79
CA GLU A 147 -8.90 11.69 1.91
C GLU A 147 -7.59 11.37 2.64
N VAL A 148 -7.26 10.08 2.75
CA VAL A 148 -5.88 9.70 3.06
C VAL A 148 -5.00 10.02 1.84
N PRO A 149 -3.69 10.25 2.06
CA PRO A 149 -2.78 10.71 1.02
C PRO A 149 -2.69 9.76 -0.20
N PHE A 150 -2.26 10.29 -1.35
CA PHE A 150 -2.49 9.78 -2.71
C PHE A 150 -1.85 8.45 -3.06
#